data_AF-A0A7X1PGB9-F1
#
_entry.id   AF-A0A7X1PGB9-F1
#
_cell.length_a   1.000
_cell.length_b   1.000
_cell.length_c   1.000
_cell.angle_alpha   90.00
_cell.angle_beta   90.00
_cell.angle_gamma   90.00
#
_symmetry.space_group_name_H-M   'P 1'
#
loop_
_entity.id
_entity.type
_entity.pdbx_description
1 polymer ?
#
loop_
_entity_poly.entity_id
_entity_poly.type
_entity_poly.pdbx_seq_one_letter_code
_entity_poly.pdbx_strand_id
1 'polypeptide(L)'
;MTGWSLVILTLPDRAPQAWALTPSLEGLGYLWYVARLRRTGRRSGVAIVSGVWHAGGVSEGSTSIAAEVLKAARGGQAVAVATVITAPPGGLAAGLKLLLRVDGSMVGSLGGGALEEAVVEDASNALNRTPREAVQAIYYRAEGERVHRLEAGQGDDAYEVMIEVVEAPVTLLIVGGGHIGLSLATIAAHVGFSVAVLDDRALFANAERFPMADKVMSGDFHEHLSSFPIGQSTYIVLVSRGHKQDETGLREVVTRGAAYVGMIGSKRRVSTVLRHLAEEGYPLEALERVYTPVGFDIGAETPEEIAVSIMAEIIAVRRGGKGGAMRDQRPSIRAGEMATESE
;
A
#
# COMPACT_ATOMS: atom_id res chain seq x y z
N MET A 1 -23.17 26.92 -27.56
CA MET A 1 -23.00 25.45 -27.52
C MET A 1 -21.67 25.16 -26.87
N THR A 2 -21.64 25.10 -25.54
CA THR A 2 -20.45 24.72 -24.77
C THR A 2 -20.55 23.22 -24.49
N GLY A 3 -19.65 22.44 -25.08
CA GLY A 3 -19.60 20.99 -24.92
C GLY A 3 -19.15 20.59 -23.52
N TRP A 4 -19.80 19.56 -22.98
CA TRP A 4 -19.43 18.92 -21.73
C TRP A 4 -18.38 17.84 -22.02
N SER A 5 -17.21 17.92 -21.39
CA SER A 5 -16.19 16.88 -21.48
C SER A 5 -15.90 16.34 -20.07
N LEU A 6 -16.34 15.12 -19.81
CA LEU A 6 -16.01 14.36 -18.61
C LEU A 6 -14.69 13.60 -18.87
N VAL A 7 -13.63 13.93 -18.13
CA VAL A 7 -12.36 13.19 -18.19
C VAL A 7 -12.39 12.10 -17.13
N ILE A 8 -12.80 10.89 -17.51
CA ILE A 8 -12.60 9.68 -16.69
C ILE A 8 -11.20 9.14 -17.03
N LEU A 9 -10.23 9.29 -16.11
CA LEU A 9 -8.94 8.61 -16.25
C LEU A 9 -9.09 7.16 -15.78
N THR A 10 -9.30 6.24 -16.72
CA THR A 10 -9.31 4.80 -16.46
C THR A 10 -7.90 4.22 -16.53
N LEU A 11 -7.61 3.20 -15.71
CA LEU A 11 -6.48 2.30 -15.92
C LEU A 11 -6.66 1.54 -17.27
N PRO A 12 -5.58 1.13 -17.97
CA PRO A 12 -5.66 0.79 -19.40
C PRO A 12 -6.44 -0.48 -19.77
N ASP A 13 -6.86 -1.31 -18.82
CA ASP A 13 -7.44 -2.61 -19.13
C ASP A 13 -8.89 -2.78 -18.62
N ARG A 14 -9.81 -2.65 -19.58
CA ARG A 14 -11.27 -2.92 -19.61
C ARG A 14 -12.21 -1.71 -19.50
N ALA A 15 -13.06 -1.58 -20.52
CA ALA A 15 -14.15 -0.62 -20.58
C ALA A 15 -15.22 -0.90 -19.51
N PRO A 16 -15.67 0.12 -18.75
CA PRO A 16 -16.81 -0.03 -17.85
C PRO A 16 -18.12 -0.05 -18.67
N GLN A 17 -19.04 -0.96 -18.31
CA GLN A 17 -20.44 -0.84 -18.73
C GLN A 17 -21.05 0.36 -17.99
N ALA A 18 -21.31 1.45 -18.72
CA ALA A 18 -21.97 2.63 -18.20
C ALA A 18 -23.49 2.42 -18.15
N TRP A 19 -24.11 2.61 -16.98
CA TRP A 19 -25.55 2.86 -16.89
C TRP A 19 -25.78 4.36 -16.85
N ALA A 20 -26.70 4.85 -17.70
CA ALA A 20 -27.09 6.24 -17.78
C ALA A 20 -27.72 6.70 -16.45
N LEU A 21 -27.23 7.82 -15.91
CA LEU A 21 -27.84 8.51 -14.77
C LEU A 21 -28.61 9.72 -15.31
N THR A 22 -29.91 9.78 -15.04
CA THR A 22 -30.75 10.94 -15.30
C THR A 22 -30.54 12.00 -14.21
N PRO A 23 -30.45 13.29 -14.57
CA PRO A 23 -30.37 14.36 -13.59
C PRO A 23 -31.76 14.60 -12.99
N SER A 24 -31.87 14.66 -11.67
CA SER A 24 -33.03 15.28 -11.03
C SER A 24 -32.58 16.29 -9.98
N LEU A 25 -33.27 17.43 -10.00
CA LEU A 25 -33.23 18.60 -9.12
C LEU A 25 -32.31 19.75 -9.57
N GLU A 26 -32.97 20.73 -10.20
CA GLU A 26 -32.50 22.09 -10.42
C GLU A 26 -32.47 22.87 -9.09
N GLY A 27 -31.38 23.62 -8.86
CA GLY A 27 -31.26 24.59 -7.76
C GLY A 27 -30.04 24.35 -6.88
N LEU A 28 -29.05 25.24 -7.02
CA LEU A 28 -27.72 25.26 -6.36
C LEU A 28 -26.73 24.23 -6.90
N GLY A 29 -25.75 24.75 -7.66
CA GLY A 29 -24.79 23.98 -8.46
C GLY A 29 -23.79 23.16 -7.67
N TYR A 30 -24.20 21.98 -7.21
CA TYR A 30 -23.32 20.92 -6.73
C TYR A 30 -23.72 19.59 -7.38
N LEU A 31 -22.89 19.09 -8.31
CA LEU A 31 -23.00 17.72 -8.80
C LEU A 31 -21.92 16.85 -8.16
N TRP A 32 -22.33 15.91 -7.32
CA TRP A 32 -21.46 14.89 -6.77
C TRP A 32 -21.35 13.71 -7.75
N TYR A 33 -20.12 13.33 -8.12
CA TYR A 33 -19.86 12.06 -8.81
C TYR A 33 -19.13 11.11 -7.86
N VAL A 34 -19.84 10.06 -7.42
CA VAL A 34 -19.25 8.92 -6.70
C VAL A 34 -19.18 7.75 -7.67
N ALA A 35 -18.00 7.48 -8.24
CA ALA A 35 -17.78 6.27 -9.02
C ALA A 35 -17.44 5.10 -8.09
N ARG A 36 -18.43 4.26 -7.79
CA ARG A 36 -18.22 3.03 -7.00
C ARG A 36 -17.76 1.91 -7.93
N LEU A 37 -16.44 1.72 -8.07
CA LEU A 37 -15.89 0.52 -8.72
C LEU A 37 -16.05 -0.68 -7.80
N ARG A 38 -17.13 -1.44 -7.98
CA ARG A 38 -17.32 -2.75 -7.36
C ARG A 38 -16.46 -3.77 -8.10
N ARG A 39 -15.26 -4.07 -7.60
CA ARG A 39 -14.67 -5.41 -7.83
C ARG A 39 -15.35 -6.35 -6.85
N THR A 40 -15.95 -7.41 -7.36
CA THR A 40 -16.50 -8.49 -6.57
C THR A 40 -15.41 -9.04 -5.62
N GLY A 41 -15.58 -8.83 -4.31
CA GLY A 41 -14.90 -9.61 -3.27
C GLY A 41 -13.57 -9.13 -2.68
N ARG A 42 -13.00 -7.98 -3.05
CA ARG A 42 -11.76 -7.46 -2.41
C ARG A 42 -11.85 -5.98 -2.08
N ARG A 43 -11.25 -5.57 -0.95
CA ARG A 43 -11.10 -4.17 -0.54
C ARG A 43 -10.44 -3.38 -1.68
N SER A 44 -11.24 -2.60 -2.39
CA SER A 44 -10.81 -1.68 -3.42
C SER A 44 -10.20 -0.45 -2.77
N GLY A 45 -8.98 -0.08 -3.17
CA GLY A 45 -8.50 1.29 -3.03
C GLY A 45 -9.42 2.19 -3.86
N VAL A 46 -9.98 3.21 -3.22
CA VAL A 46 -10.76 4.26 -3.88
C VAL A 46 -9.86 5.49 -3.85
N ALA A 47 -9.51 6.01 -5.02
CA ALA A 47 -9.00 7.37 -5.12
C ALA A 47 -10.18 8.25 -5.54
N ILE A 48 -10.69 9.06 -4.61
CA ILE A 48 -11.70 10.07 -4.93
C ILE A 48 -10.94 11.34 -5.32
N VAL A 49 -10.80 11.60 -6.62
CA VAL A 49 -10.41 12.93 -7.09
C VAL A 49 -11.69 13.75 -7.19
N SER A 50 -12.10 14.37 -6.09
CA SER A 50 -13.14 15.41 -6.12
C SER A 50 -12.49 16.75 -6.45
N GLY A 51 -12.96 17.38 -7.52
CA GLY A 51 -12.67 18.78 -7.83
C GLY A 51 -13.92 19.61 -7.59
N VAL A 52 -13.83 20.62 -6.73
CA VAL A 52 -14.85 21.67 -6.63
C VAL A 52 -14.45 22.77 -7.61
N TRP A 53 -15.24 22.97 -8.67
CA TRP A 53 -15.06 24.12 -9.56
C TRP A 53 -15.63 25.36 -8.87
N HIS A 54 -14.76 26.24 -8.39
CA HIS A 54 -15.13 27.64 -8.17
C HIS A 54 -14.99 28.37 -9.50
N ALA A 55 -15.75 29.44 -9.71
CA ALA A 55 -15.62 30.29 -10.90
C ALA A 55 -14.26 31.04 -11.01
N GLY A 56 -13.28 30.71 -10.15
CA GLY A 56 -11.86 31.04 -10.30
C GLY A 56 -11.07 29.74 -10.51
N GLY A 57 -10.25 29.68 -11.56
CA GLY A 57 -9.61 28.46 -12.05
C GLY A 57 -8.80 27.64 -11.03
N VAL A 58 -8.34 26.47 -11.46
CA VAL A 58 -7.53 25.54 -10.66
C VAL A 58 -6.30 26.27 -10.09
N SER A 59 -6.19 26.34 -8.76
CA SER A 59 -5.00 26.92 -8.11
C SER A 59 -3.75 26.09 -8.43
N GLU A 60 -2.60 26.74 -8.55
CA GLU A 60 -1.30 26.10 -8.84
C GLU A 60 -0.94 25.00 -7.81
N GLY A 61 -1.41 25.15 -6.57
CA GLY A 61 -1.31 24.16 -5.50
C GLY A 61 -2.13 22.88 -5.74
N SER A 62 -3.30 22.97 -6.37
CA SER A 62 -4.14 21.79 -6.64
C SER A 62 -3.55 20.88 -7.74
N THR A 63 -2.92 21.49 -8.75
CA THR A 63 -2.25 20.75 -9.84
C THR A 63 -1.00 20.02 -9.33
N SER A 64 -0.26 20.62 -8.40
CA SER A 64 0.93 20.01 -7.78
C SER A 64 0.57 18.86 -6.83
N ILE A 65 -0.51 18.97 -6.04
CA ILE A 65 -1.01 17.85 -5.21
C ILE A 65 -1.40 16.65 -6.07
N ALA A 66 -2.15 16.86 -7.15
CA ALA A 66 -2.60 15.76 -8.01
C ALA A 66 -1.41 15.00 -8.65
N ALA A 67 -0.36 15.70 -9.06
CA ALA A 67 0.84 15.09 -9.62
C ALA A 67 1.58 14.22 -8.59
N GLU A 68 1.71 14.68 -7.34
CA GLU A 68 2.34 13.91 -6.26
C GLU A 68 1.52 12.67 -5.88
N VAL A 69 0.19 12.80 -5.81
CA VAL A 69 -0.74 11.68 -5.60
C VAL A 69 -0.55 10.61 -6.69
N LEU A 70 -0.48 11.01 -7.96
CA LEU A 70 -0.25 10.07 -9.07
C LEU A 70 1.13 9.42 -8.99
N LYS A 71 2.16 10.15 -8.57
CA LYS A 71 3.51 9.62 -8.37
C LYS A 71 3.51 8.55 -7.27
N ALA A 72 2.90 8.85 -6.11
CA ALA A 72 2.77 7.91 -5.00
C ALA A 72 2.00 6.65 -5.40
N ALA A 73 0.85 6.79 -6.07
CA ALA A 73 0.03 5.68 -6.55
C ALA A 73 0.76 4.78 -7.57
N ARG A 74 1.80 5.28 -8.24
CA ARG A 74 2.61 4.56 -9.23
C ARG A 74 3.92 3.99 -8.69
N GLY A 75 4.11 3.99 -7.37
CA GLY A 75 5.28 3.39 -6.71
C GLY A 75 6.30 4.41 -6.20
N GLY A 76 5.98 5.70 -6.30
CA GLY A 76 6.68 6.73 -5.55
C GLY A 76 6.48 6.59 -4.04
N GLN A 77 7.15 7.45 -3.27
CA GLN A 77 6.95 7.52 -1.82
C GLN A 77 5.48 7.83 -1.50
N ALA A 78 4.97 7.20 -0.44
CA ALA A 78 3.62 7.43 0.03
C ALA A 78 3.44 8.90 0.45
N VAL A 79 2.22 9.41 0.28
CA VAL A 79 1.84 10.78 0.68
C VAL A 79 0.52 10.73 1.43
N ALA A 80 0.30 11.65 2.35
CA ALA A 80 -0.99 11.87 2.97
C ALA A 80 -1.62 13.13 2.39
N VAL A 81 -2.91 13.09 2.07
CA VAL A 81 -3.69 14.24 1.62
C VAL A 81 -4.76 14.50 2.65
N ALA A 82 -4.67 15.66 3.32
CA ALA A 82 -5.73 16.18 4.16
C ALA A 82 -6.66 17.06 3.31
N THR A 83 -7.97 16.87 3.43
CA THR A 83 -9.00 17.68 2.78
C THR A 83 -10.02 18.13 3.80
N VAL A 84 -10.28 19.44 3.91
CA VAL A 84 -11.41 19.96 4.69
C VAL A 84 -12.70 19.59 3.96
N ILE A 85 -13.53 18.74 4.57
CA ILE A 85 -14.80 18.28 4.02
C ILE A 85 -15.93 19.23 4.40
N THR A 86 -16.01 19.55 5.70
CA THR A 86 -16.94 20.53 6.24
C THR A 86 -16.21 21.44 7.21
N ALA A 87 -16.76 22.65 7.37
CA ALA A 87 -16.21 23.68 8.24
C ALA A 87 -17.35 24.42 8.96
N PRO A 88 -17.09 24.98 10.14
CA PRO A 88 -18.05 25.78 10.86
C PRO A 88 -18.34 27.11 10.12
N PRO A 89 -19.49 27.76 10.37
CA PRO A 89 -19.80 29.07 9.78
C PRO A 89 -18.72 30.10 10.10
N GLY A 90 -18.22 30.79 9.07
CA GLY A 90 -17.12 31.75 9.21
C GLY A 90 -15.73 31.12 9.37
N GLY A 91 -15.64 29.79 9.36
CA GLY A 91 -14.39 29.05 9.33
C GLY A 91 -13.76 28.97 7.93
N LEU A 92 -12.78 28.10 7.81
CA LEU A 92 -12.06 27.86 6.54
C LEU A 92 -12.99 27.34 5.43
N ALA A 93 -12.60 27.57 4.18
CA ALA A 93 -13.35 27.05 3.05
C ALA A 93 -13.27 25.51 2.96
N ALA A 94 -14.40 24.87 2.72
CA ALA A 94 -14.43 23.45 2.35
C ALA A 94 -13.67 23.22 1.04
N GLY A 95 -13.00 22.07 0.94
CA GLY A 95 -12.19 21.67 -0.22
C GLY A 95 -10.73 22.12 -0.17
N LEU A 96 -10.30 22.88 0.85
CA LEU A 96 -8.88 23.13 1.08
C LEU A 96 -8.13 21.81 1.28
N LYS A 97 -6.93 21.75 0.70
CA LYS A 97 -6.09 20.55 0.68
C LYS A 97 -4.66 20.86 1.10
N LEU A 98 -4.10 19.93 1.87
CA LEU A 98 -2.69 19.88 2.21
C LEU A 98 -2.19 18.47 1.92
N LEU A 99 -1.10 18.36 1.18
CA LEU A 99 -0.37 17.12 0.99
C LEU A 99 0.87 17.13 1.88
N LEU A 100 1.08 16.04 2.60
CA LEU A 100 2.26 15.79 3.43
C LEU A 100 3.07 14.62 2.84
N ARG A 101 4.38 14.81 2.68
CA ARG A 101 5.33 13.76 2.31
C ARG A 101 5.96 13.13 3.55
N VAL A 102 6.57 11.96 3.39
CA VAL A 102 7.28 11.24 4.48
C VAL A 102 8.43 12.04 5.08
N ASP A 103 9.07 12.92 4.30
CA ASP A 103 10.16 13.80 4.77
C ASP A 103 9.65 15.04 5.54
N GLY A 104 8.33 15.18 5.72
CA GLY A 104 7.69 16.31 6.37
C GLY A 104 7.44 17.51 5.45
N SER A 105 7.89 17.48 4.19
CA SER A 105 7.61 18.56 3.25
C SER A 105 6.13 18.56 2.84
N MET A 106 5.58 19.77 2.63
CA MET A 106 4.16 19.97 2.38
C MET A 106 3.89 20.66 1.03
N VAL A 107 2.71 20.42 0.47
CA VAL A 107 2.17 21.13 -0.69
C VAL A 107 0.73 21.54 -0.41
N GLY A 108 0.40 22.81 -0.64
CA GLY A 108 -0.89 23.37 -0.25
C GLY A 108 -0.92 23.77 1.22
N SER A 109 -2.10 24.19 1.69
CA SER A 109 -2.35 24.64 3.05
C SER A 109 -3.84 24.55 3.34
N LEU A 110 -4.18 24.30 4.59
CA LEU A 110 -5.54 24.39 5.11
C LEU A 110 -5.87 25.80 5.63
N GLY A 111 -4.88 26.70 5.74
CA GLY A 111 -5.03 28.04 6.28
C GLY A 111 -4.03 28.39 7.39
N GLY A 112 -3.12 27.47 7.74
CA GLY A 112 -2.16 27.63 8.83
C GLY A 112 -2.77 27.55 10.22
N GLY A 113 -1.96 27.82 11.24
CA GLY A 113 -2.37 27.85 12.64
C GLY A 113 -2.60 26.47 13.26
N ALA A 114 -3.20 26.47 14.46
CA ALA A 114 -3.28 25.29 15.32
C ALA A 114 -4.04 24.11 14.69
N LEU A 115 -5.09 24.38 13.90
CA LEU A 115 -5.79 23.34 13.15
C LEU A 115 -4.87 22.65 12.13
N GLU A 116 -4.10 23.41 11.36
CA GLU A 116 -3.19 22.83 10.36
C GLU A 116 -2.10 22.00 11.04
N GLU A 117 -1.53 22.50 12.14
CA GLU A 117 -0.54 21.77 12.93
C GLU A 117 -1.07 20.42 13.44
N ALA A 118 -2.28 20.40 14.00
CA ALA A 118 -2.92 19.17 14.47
C ALA A 118 -3.18 18.18 13.31
N VAL A 119 -3.68 18.68 12.17
CA VAL A 119 -3.93 17.84 10.98
C VAL A 119 -2.62 17.28 10.41
N VAL A 120 -1.53 18.06 10.40
CA VAL A 120 -0.21 17.61 9.94
C VAL A 120 0.37 16.54 10.85
N GLU A 121 0.23 16.69 12.17
CA GLU A 121 0.61 15.66 13.13
C GLU A 121 -0.12 14.34 12.83
N ASP A 122 -1.40 14.42 12.53
CA ASP A 122 -2.24 13.26 12.26
C ASP A 122 -1.99 12.61 10.91
N ALA A 123 -1.74 13.42 9.89
CA ALA A 123 -1.29 12.96 8.59
C ALA A 123 0.08 12.26 8.69
N SER A 124 0.99 12.80 9.51
CA SER A 124 2.30 12.18 9.79
C SER A 124 2.13 10.84 10.52
N ASN A 125 1.26 10.80 11.54
CA ASN A 125 0.92 9.57 12.24
C ASN A 125 0.31 8.53 11.29
N ALA A 126 -0.57 8.94 10.37
CA ALA A 126 -1.15 8.06 9.36
C ALA A 126 -0.08 7.50 8.39
N LEU A 127 0.92 8.30 7.99
CA LEU A 127 2.04 7.88 7.14
C LEU A 127 3.01 6.91 7.82
N ASN A 128 3.20 7.06 9.13
CA ASN A 128 4.18 6.31 9.90
C ASN A 128 3.62 5.05 10.57
N ARG A 129 2.28 4.92 10.64
CA ARG A 129 1.62 3.72 11.17
C ARG A 129 1.77 2.52 10.23
N THR A 130 1.88 1.34 10.83
CA THR A 130 1.94 0.06 10.12
C THR A 130 0.95 -0.93 10.73
N PRO A 131 -0.09 -1.40 10.01
CA PRO A 131 -0.47 -1.01 8.65
C PRO A 131 -0.98 0.43 8.58
N ARG A 132 -0.78 1.09 7.43
CA ARG A 132 -1.36 2.40 7.12
C ARG A 132 -2.86 2.26 6.94
N GLU A 133 -3.62 3.15 7.57
CA GLU A 133 -5.04 3.31 7.29
C GLU A 133 -5.20 4.20 6.05
N ALA A 134 -5.83 3.67 5.01
CA ALA A 134 -5.90 4.36 3.72
C ALA A 134 -6.70 5.66 3.78
N VAL A 135 -7.76 5.72 4.60
CA VAL A 135 -8.64 6.88 4.72
C VAL A 135 -9.17 7.00 6.14
N GLN A 136 -9.15 8.21 6.70
CA GLN A 136 -9.72 8.56 8.00
C GLN A 136 -10.49 9.88 7.89
N ALA A 137 -11.60 9.99 8.61
CA ALA A 137 -12.27 11.26 8.84
C ALA A 137 -12.10 11.62 10.31
N ILE A 138 -11.48 12.78 10.58
CA ILE A 138 -11.18 13.27 11.92
C ILE A 138 -11.83 14.64 12.08
N TYR A 139 -12.35 14.91 13.28
CA TYR A 139 -13.04 16.15 13.59
C TYR A 139 -12.19 17.01 14.52
N TYR A 140 -12.14 18.31 14.26
CA TYR A 140 -11.30 19.26 14.99
C TYR A 140 -12.05 20.53 15.35
N ARG A 141 -11.61 21.19 16.43
CA ARG A 141 -11.89 22.61 16.69
C ARG A 141 -10.86 23.50 15.98
N ALA A 142 -11.12 24.81 15.92
CA ALA A 142 -10.21 25.76 15.29
C ALA A 142 -8.84 25.82 15.99
N GLU A 143 -8.82 25.49 17.28
CA GLU A 143 -7.64 25.42 18.15
C GLU A 143 -6.83 24.13 17.95
N GLY A 144 -7.24 23.24 17.03
CA GLY A 144 -6.56 21.97 16.76
C GLY A 144 -6.97 20.83 17.70
N GLU A 145 -7.88 21.06 18.64
CA GLU A 145 -8.41 20.01 19.51
C GLU A 145 -9.19 18.97 18.70
N ARG A 146 -8.84 17.69 18.87
CA ARG A 146 -9.60 16.56 18.31
C ARG A 146 -10.88 16.32 19.10
N VAL A 147 -11.99 16.19 18.40
CA VAL A 147 -13.30 15.89 19.01
C VAL A 147 -13.93 14.65 18.39
N HIS A 148 -14.82 13.98 19.15
CA HIS A 148 -15.56 12.85 18.61
C HIS A 148 -16.66 13.31 17.65
N ARG A 149 -16.99 12.47 16.65
CA ARG A 149 -18.07 12.76 15.67
C ARG A 149 -19.38 13.19 16.33
N LEU A 150 -19.76 12.56 17.45
CA LEU A 150 -21.00 12.86 18.15
C LEU A 150 -20.98 14.26 18.76
N GLU A 151 -19.85 14.69 19.31
CA GLU A 151 -19.66 16.03 19.88
C GLU A 151 -19.60 17.08 18.77
N ALA A 152 -18.91 16.78 17.67
CA ALA A 152 -18.88 17.62 16.48
C ALA A 152 -20.28 17.85 15.87
N GLY A 153 -21.18 16.86 15.95
CA GLY A 153 -22.55 16.97 15.46
C GLY A 153 -23.51 17.68 16.40
N GLN A 154 -23.10 18.02 17.63
CA GLN A 154 -23.91 18.76 18.61
C GLN A 154 -23.67 20.28 18.57
N GLY A 155 -22.63 20.73 17.87
CA GLY A 155 -22.29 22.15 17.73
C GLY A 155 -21.98 22.54 16.28
N ASP A 156 -21.90 23.85 16.03
CA ASP A 156 -21.61 24.41 14.70
C ASP A 156 -20.15 24.93 14.60
N ASP A 157 -19.24 24.37 15.41
CA ASP A 157 -17.88 24.85 15.65
C ASP A 157 -16.81 23.79 15.33
N ALA A 158 -17.16 22.74 14.57
CA ALA A 158 -16.24 21.66 14.20
C ALA A 158 -15.89 21.66 12.71
N TYR A 159 -14.64 21.32 12.41
CA TYR A 159 -14.16 20.94 11.09
C TYR A 159 -14.22 19.43 10.95
N GLU A 160 -14.66 18.94 9.79
CA GLU A 160 -14.42 17.56 9.35
C GLU A 160 -13.28 17.55 8.35
N VAL A 161 -12.18 16.87 8.66
CA VAL A 161 -11.02 16.73 7.77
C VAL A 161 -10.84 15.26 7.43
N MET A 162 -10.79 14.97 6.13
CA MET A 162 -10.45 13.65 5.63
C MET A 162 -8.96 13.57 5.36
N ILE A 163 -8.29 12.58 5.95
CA ILE A 163 -6.88 12.26 5.70
C ILE A 163 -6.83 10.97 4.89
N GLU A 164 -6.26 11.04 3.69
CA GLU A 164 -6.09 9.91 2.77
C GLU A 164 -4.60 9.61 2.59
N VAL A 165 -4.17 8.39 2.92
CA VAL A 165 -2.82 7.93 2.61
C VAL A 165 -2.83 7.26 1.23
N VAL A 166 -2.09 7.85 0.30
CA VAL A 166 -1.94 7.36 -1.07
C VAL A 166 -0.59 6.69 -1.22
N GLU A 167 -0.62 5.41 -1.60
CA GLU A 167 0.55 4.62 -1.93
C GLU A 167 0.21 3.59 -3.01
N ALA A 168 1.23 3.06 -3.68
CA ALA A 168 1.03 1.99 -4.64
C ALA A 168 0.55 0.69 -3.97
N PRO A 169 -0.30 -0.11 -4.64
CA PRO A 169 -0.67 -1.42 -4.15
C PRO A 169 0.55 -2.27 -3.82
N VAL A 170 0.50 -2.95 -2.69
CA VAL A 170 1.57 -3.86 -2.29
C VAL A 170 1.60 -5.03 -3.27
N THR A 171 2.74 -5.18 -3.95
CA THR A 171 2.93 -6.18 -5.00
C THR A 171 3.90 -7.25 -4.53
N LEU A 172 3.52 -8.52 -4.63
CA LEU A 172 4.43 -9.64 -4.51
C LEU A 172 4.86 -10.10 -5.90
N LEU A 173 6.13 -9.87 -6.23
CA LEU A 173 6.80 -10.40 -7.40
C LEU A 173 7.45 -11.74 -7.05
N ILE A 174 6.96 -12.80 -7.68
CA ILE A 174 7.44 -14.17 -7.50
C ILE A 174 8.30 -14.54 -8.71
N VAL A 175 9.60 -14.71 -8.49
CA VAL A 175 10.54 -15.15 -9.52
C VAL A 175 10.71 -16.66 -9.39
N GLY A 176 10.02 -17.40 -10.25
CA GLY A 176 9.90 -18.85 -10.24
C GLY A 176 8.44 -19.29 -10.19
N GLY A 177 7.94 -19.83 -11.30
CA GLY A 177 6.56 -20.28 -11.47
C GLY A 177 6.32 -21.76 -11.11
N GLY A 178 7.26 -22.36 -10.37
CA GLY A 178 7.21 -23.76 -9.90
C GLY A 178 6.05 -24.06 -8.95
N HIS A 179 6.10 -25.20 -8.26
CA HIS A 179 5.05 -25.56 -7.30
C HIS A 179 4.96 -24.57 -6.13
N ILE A 180 6.11 -24.19 -5.56
CA ILE A 180 6.17 -23.18 -4.48
C ILE A 180 5.63 -21.83 -4.96
N GLY A 181 6.05 -21.38 -6.14
CA GLY A 181 5.57 -20.10 -6.71
C GLY A 181 4.06 -20.08 -6.95
N LEU A 182 3.48 -21.18 -7.41
CA LEU A 182 2.02 -21.32 -7.57
C LEU A 182 1.27 -21.26 -6.23
N SER A 183 1.74 -22.02 -5.23
CA SER A 183 1.15 -22.03 -3.90
C SER A 183 1.25 -20.64 -3.26
N LEU A 184 2.41 -19.99 -3.38
CA LEU A 184 2.65 -18.64 -2.86
C LEU A 184 1.79 -17.60 -3.56
N ALA A 185 1.69 -17.62 -4.89
CA ALA A 185 0.82 -16.72 -5.66
C ALA A 185 -0.64 -16.84 -5.22
N THR A 186 -1.09 -18.07 -4.98
CA THR A 186 -2.44 -18.35 -4.50
C THR A 186 -2.67 -17.72 -3.13
N ILE A 187 -1.83 -17.99 -2.13
CA ILE A 187 -1.99 -17.44 -0.78
C ILE A 187 -1.86 -15.91 -0.80
N ALA A 188 -0.87 -15.37 -1.50
CA ALA A 188 -0.63 -13.93 -1.59
C ALA A 188 -1.85 -13.17 -2.13
N ALA A 189 -2.48 -13.69 -3.18
CA ALA A 189 -3.72 -13.11 -3.70
C ALA A 189 -4.83 -13.13 -2.63
N HIS A 190 -5.00 -14.25 -1.91
CA HIS A 190 -6.02 -14.36 -0.86
C HIS A 190 -5.82 -13.37 0.29
N VAL A 191 -4.58 -13.07 0.67
CA VAL A 191 -4.26 -12.10 1.73
C VAL A 191 -4.12 -10.65 1.21
N GLY A 192 -4.47 -10.40 -0.05
CA GLY A 192 -4.68 -9.07 -0.61
C GLY A 192 -3.45 -8.40 -1.23
N PHE A 193 -2.44 -9.18 -1.65
CA PHE A 193 -1.35 -8.67 -2.47
C PHE A 193 -1.77 -8.64 -3.95
N SER A 194 -1.28 -7.62 -4.68
CA SER A 194 -1.19 -7.68 -6.14
C SER A 194 -0.09 -8.69 -6.49
N VAL A 195 -0.36 -9.65 -7.37
CA VAL A 195 0.58 -10.75 -7.65
C VAL A 195 1.16 -10.63 -9.04
N ALA A 196 2.49 -10.60 -9.11
CA ALA A 196 3.25 -10.71 -10.35
C ALA A 196 4.09 -11.99 -10.33
N VAL A 197 4.11 -12.74 -11.43
CA VAL A 197 4.89 -13.98 -11.56
C VAL A 197 5.83 -13.87 -12.75
N LEU A 198 7.08 -14.29 -12.57
CA LEU A 198 8.11 -14.37 -13.59
C LEU A 198 8.71 -15.78 -13.63
N ASP A 199 8.77 -16.43 -14.78
CA ASP A 199 9.53 -17.67 -15.00
C ASP A 199 10.13 -17.66 -16.42
N ASP A 200 11.26 -18.33 -16.62
CA ASP A 200 11.90 -18.41 -17.94
C ASP A 200 11.19 -19.40 -18.87
N ARG A 201 10.27 -20.21 -18.34
CA ARG A 201 9.47 -21.15 -19.11
C ARG A 201 8.01 -20.73 -19.22
N ALA A 202 7.53 -20.69 -20.45
CA ALA A 202 6.11 -20.42 -20.75
C ALA A 202 5.14 -21.38 -20.05
N LEU A 203 5.49 -22.65 -19.87
CA LEU A 203 4.66 -23.64 -19.15
C LEU A 203 4.46 -23.30 -17.67
N PHE A 204 5.37 -22.51 -17.08
CA PHE A 204 5.35 -22.12 -15.68
C PHE A 204 5.02 -20.63 -15.50
N ALA A 205 4.80 -19.88 -16.57
CA ALA A 205 4.38 -18.48 -16.53
C ALA A 205 3.30 -18.23 -17.60
N ASN A 206 2.07 -18.64 -17.29
CA ASN A 206 0.90 -18.37 -18.12
C ASN A 206 -0.37 -18.17 -17.26
N ALA A 207 -1.40 -17.60 -17.88
CA ALA A 207 -2.65 -17.26 -17.20
C ALA A 207 -3.50 -18.47 -16.77
N GLU A 208 -3.37 -19.62 -17.45
CA GLU A 208 -4.09 -20.85 -17.06
C GLU A 208 -3.57 -21.39 -15.72
N ARG A 209 -2.26 -21.35 -15.53
CA ARG A 209 -1.60 -21.77 -14.29
C ARG A 209 -1.77 -20.73 -13.17
N PHE A 210 -1.76 -19.43 -13.51
CA PHE A 210 -1.86 -18.32 -12.56
C PHE A 210 -3.08 -17.43 -12.81
N PRO A 211 -4.32 -17.96 -12.71
CA PRO A 211 -5.52 -17.17 -12.98
C PRO A 211 -5.77 -16.07 -11.93
N MET A 212 -5.11 -16.15 -10.78
CA MET A 212 -5.19 -15.16 -9.71
C MET A 212 -4.17 -14.01 -9.82
N ALA A 213 -3.16 -14.14 -10.68
CA ALA A 213 -2.09 -13.16 -10.80
C ALA A 213 -2.52 -11.96 -11.64
N ASP A 214 -2.18 -10.75 -11.17
CA ASP A 214 -2.42 -9.51 -11.90
C ASP A 214 -1.47 -9.37 -13.10
N LYS A 215 -0.26 -9.95 -13.02
CA LYS A 215 0.72 -9.96 -14.10
C LYS A 215 1.47 -11.30 -14.15
N VAL A 216 1.61 -11.87 -15.34
CA VAL A 216 2.40 -13.08 -15.58
C VAL A 216 3.37 -12.82 -16.73
N MET A 217 4.65 -13.04 -16.49
CA MET A 217 5.75 -12.73 -17.40
C MET A 217 6.55 -14.00 -17.67
N SER A 218 6.74 -14.34 -18.93
CA SER A 218 7.61 -15.43 -19.36
C SER A 218 8.80 -14.87 -20.11
N GLY A 219 10.02 -15.25 -19.75
CA GLY A 219 11.22 -14.84 -20.48
C GLY A 219 12.44 -14.64 -19.59
N ASP A 220 13.42 -13.92 -20.13
CA ASP A 220 14.69 -13.68 -19.46
C ASP A 220 14.51 -12.88 -18.16
N PHE A 221 15.25 -13.27 -17.12
CA PHE A 221 15.14 -12.65 -15.81
C PHE A 221 15.71 -11.25 -15.80
N HIS A 222 16.84 -11.00 -16.46
CA HIS A 222 17.45 -9.68 -16.49
C HIS A 222 16.55 -8.68 -17.22
N GLU A 223 16.00 -9.03 -18.38
CA GLU A 223 15.08 -8.17 -19.15
C GLU A 223 13.82 -7.77 -18.35
N HIS A 224 13.14 -8.76 -17.76
CA HIS A 224 11.90 -8.51 -17.03
C HIS A 224 12.14 -7.84 -15.68
N LEU A 225 13.20 -8.23 -14.95
CA LEU A 225 13.49 -7.63 -13.65
C LEU A 225 13.94 -6.19 -13.82
N SER A 226 14.88 -5.89 -14.72
CA SER A 226 15.40 -4.53 -14.94
C SER A 226 14.30 -3.51 -15.27
N SER A 227 13.30 -3.91 -16.05
CA SER A 227 12.16 -3.06 -16.43
C SER A 227 11.01 -3.04 -15.42
N PHE A 228 10.96 -3.97 -14.46
CA PHE A 228 9.90 -4.00 -13.45
C PHE A 228 10.00 -2.81 -12.49
N PRO A 229 8.89 -2.12 -12.14
CA PRO A 229 8.90 -1.04 -11.16
C PRO A 229 9.07 -1.60 -9.74
N ILE A 230 10.32 -1.75 -9.32
CA ILE A 230 10.68 -2.17 -7.96
C ILE A 230 10.81 -0.93 -7.08
N GLY A 231 10.11 -0.93 -5.95
CA GLY A 231 10.18 0.14 -4.95
C GLY A 231 9.67 -0.31 -3.58
N GLN A 232 9.32 0.65 -2.73
CA GLN A 232 8.97 0.41 -1.32
C GLN A 232 7.64 -0.32 -1.09
N SER A 233 6.85 -0.54 -2.14
CA SER A 233 5.64 -1.38 -2.10
C SER A 233 5.84 -2.76 -2.76
N THR A 234 7.05 -3.05 -3.24
CA THR A 234 7.38 -4.31 -3.93
C THR A 234 8.06 -5.28 -2.99
N TYR A 235 7.49 -6.48 -2.88
CA TYR A 235 8.02 -7.62 -2.16
C TYR A 235 8.45 -8.64 -3.20
N ILE A 236 9.65 -9.20 -3.06
CA ILE A 236 10.22 -10.09 -4.06
C ILE A 236 10.57 -11.41 -3.40
N VAL A 237 10.18 -12.52 -4.04
CA VAL A 237 10.55 -13.87 -3.60
C VAL A 237 11.18 -14.62 -4.77
N LEU A 238 12.43 -15.03 -4.59
CA LEU A 238 13.20 -15.83 -5.53
C LEU A 238 13.03 -17.31 -5.16
N VAL A 239 12.22 -18.02 -5.93
CA VAL A 239 11.84 -19.44 -5.79
C VAL A 239 11.96 -20.17 -7.12
N SER A 240 13.02 -19.85 -7.88
CA SER A 240 13.26 -20.47 -9.18
C SER A 240 13.81 -21.90 -9.02
N ARG A 241 14.00 -22.59 -10.14
CA ARG A 241 14.41 -24.01 -10.16
C ARG A 241 15.88 -24.26 -9.90
N GLY A 242 16.71 -23.24 -9.77
CA GLY A 242 18.14 -23.42 -9.84
C GLY A 242 18.92 -22.33 -9.15
N HIS A 243 20.06 -22.73 -8.59
CA HIS A 243 20.93 -21.85 -7.82
C HIS A 243 21.41 -20.66 -8.66
N LYS A 244 21.72 -20.90 -9.93
CA LYS A 244 22.18 -19.85 -10.86
C LYS A 244 21.09 -18.82 -11.13
N GLN A 245 19.85 -19.27 -11.32
CA GLN A 245 18.72 -18.40 -11.63
C GLN A 245 18.31 -17.53 -10.44
N ASP A 246 18.30 -18.10 -9.22
CA ASP A 246 18.05 -17.32 -7.99
C ASP A 246 19.18 -16.29 -7.77
N GLU A 247 20.44 -16.67 -8.01
CA GLU A 247 21.59 -15.76 -7.88
C GLU A 247 21.55 -14.63 -8.92
N THR A 248 21.23 -14.92 -10.18
CA THR A 248 20.98 -13.90 -11.21
C THR A 248 19.83 -12.98 -10.81
N GLY A 249 18.69 -13.55 -10.37
CA GLY A 249 17.56 -12.75 -9.91
C GLY A 249 17.92 -11.84 -8.74
N LEU A 250 18.74 -12.33 -7.80
CA LEU A 250 19.18 -11.54 -6.65
C LEU A 250 20.05 -10.34 -7.06
N ARG A 251 20.98 -10.53 -8.00
CA ARG A 251 21.82 -9.45 -8.55
C ARG A 251 20.99 -8.30 -9.10
N GLU A 252 19.88 -8.62 -9.77
CA GLU A 252 19.00 -7.62 -10.40
C GLU A 252 18.17 -6.82 -9.41
N VAL A 253 17.90 -7.34 -8.21
CA VAL A 253 16.88 -6.75 -7.31
C VAL A 253 17.42 -6.24 -5.99
N VAL A 254 18.56 -6.76 -5.51
CA VAL A 254 19.02 -6.55 -4.12
C VAL A 254 19.28 -5.08 -3.76
N THR A 255 19.68 -4.25 -4.72
CA THR A 255 19.95 -2.82 -4.50
C THR A 255 18.80 -1.90 -4.94
N ARG A 256 17.68 -2.45 -5.41
CA ARG A 256 16.61 -1.66 -6.06
C ARG A 256 15.53 -1.13 -5.12
N GLY A 257 15.75 -1.22 -3.80
CA GLY A 257 14.86 -0.60 -2.82
C GLY A 257 13.52 -1.32 -2.62
N ALA A 258 13.44 -2.61 -2.95
CA ALA A 258 12.30 -3.45 -2.58
C ALA A 258 12.07 -3.42 -1.06
N ALA A 259 10.81 -3.51 -0.63
CA ALA A 259 10.44 -3.58 0.79
C ALA A 259 10.96 -4.86 1.45
N TYR A 260 11.07 -5.93 0.65
CA TYR A 260 11.47 -7.26 1.07
C TYR A 260 12.07 -8.00 -0.13
N VAL A 261 13.19 -8.67 0.09
CA VAL A 261 13.79 -9.60 -0.88
C VAL A 261 14.03 -10.91 -0.15
N GLY A 262 13.27 -11.94 -0.51
CA GLY A 262 13.39 -13.28 0.02
C GLY A 262 14.00 -14.22 -1.01
N MET A 263 14.92 -15.08 -0.59
CA MET A 263 15.51 -16.10 -1.47
C MET A 263 15.43 -17.48 -0.83
N ILE A 264 14.84 -18.43 -1.55
CA ILE A 264 14.82 -19.82 -1.11
C ILE A 264 16.23 -20.40 -1.09
N GLY A 265 16.44 -21.45 -0.31
CA GLY A 265 17.68 -22.22 -0.35
C GLY A 265 18.07 -22.81 1.00
N SER A 266 18.99 -23.78 0.96
CA SER A 266 19.61 -24.27 2.19
C SER A 266 20.59 -23.23 2.75
N LYS A 267 20.80 -23.22 4.07
CA LYS A 267 21.74 -22.29 4.74
C LYS A 267 23.11 -22.23 4.04
N ARG A 268 23.66 -23.39 3.66
CA ARG A 268 24.94 -23.50 2.94
C ARG A 268 24.90 -22.85 1.56
N ARG A 269 23.80 -23.02 0.82
CA ARG A 269 23.65 -22.42 -0.52
C ARG A 269 23.59 -20.90 -0.41
N VAL A 270 22.76 -20.45 0.51
CA VAL A 270 22.52 -19.04 0.80
C VAL A 270 23.83 -18.33 1.15
N SER A 271 24.63 -18.89 2.05
CA SER A 271 25.93 -18.31 2.42
C SER A 271 26.89 -18.19 1.24
N THR A 272 26.87 -19.15 0.30
CA THR A 272 27.72 -19.10 -0.89
C THR A 272 27.29 -17.98 -1.84
N VAL A 273 25.98 -17.86 -2.10
CA VAL A 273 25.42 -16.82 -2.97
C VAL A 273 25.74 -15.42 -2.41
N LEU A 274 25.47 -15.19 -1.12
CA LEU A 274 25.75 -13.88 -0.50
C LEU A 274 27.24 -13.53 -0.54
N ARG A 275 28.13 -14.51 -0.34
CA ARG A 275 29.58 -14.31 -0.45
C ARG A 275 29.99 -13.93 -1.87
N HIS A 276 29.48 -14.61 -2.90
CA HIS A 276 29.79 -14.26 -4.29
C HIS A 276 29.38 -12.82 -4.61
N LEU A 277 28.17 -12.41 -4.23
CA LEU A 277 27.72 -11.03 -4.47
C LEU A 277 28.55 -10.01 -3.69
N ALA A 278 28.98 -10.33 -2.47
CA ALA A 278 29.89 -9.46 -1.71
C ALA A 278 31.27 -9.33 -2.40
N GLU A 279 31.82 -10.44 -2.91
CA GLU A 279 33.07 -10.47 -3.69
C GLU A 279 32.95 -9.71 -5.02
N GLU A 280 31.75 -9.68 -5.62
CA GLU A 280 31.41 -8.87 -6.81
C GLU A 280 31.24 -7.37 -6.49
N GLY A 281 31.26 -6.97 -5.22
CA GLY A 281 31.20 -5.57 -4.79
C GLY A 281 29.80 -5.05 -4.46
N TYR A 282 28.79 -5.92 -4.28
CA TYR A 282 27.49 -5.50 -3.79
C TYR A 282 27.57 -5.01 -2.33
N PRO A 283 26.84 -3.93 -1.96
CA PRO A 283 26.87 -3.39 -0.59
C PRO A 283 26.43 -4.45 0.44
N LEU A 284 27.20 -4.59 1.52
CA LEU A 284 26.92 -5.56 2.57
C LEU A 284 25.56 -5.29 3.23
N GLU A 285 25.21 -4.02 3.40
CA GLU A 285 23.94 -3.59 3.99
C GLU A 285 22.74 -4.02 3.13
N ALA A 286 22.90 -4.09 1.81
CA ALA A 286 21.86 -4.60 0.92
C ALA A 286 21.72 -6.12 1.04
N LEU A 287 22.86 -6.83 1.14
CA LEU A 287 22.89 -8.29 1.29
C LEU A 287 22.34 -8.75 2.65
N GLU A 288 22.61 -8.01 3.73
CA GLU A 288 22.08 -8.29 5.08
C GLU A 288 20.55 -8.16 5.15
N ARG A 289 19.93 -7.40 4.24
CA ARG A 289 18.47 -7.25 4.17
C ARG A 289 17.78 -8.38 3.40
N VAL A 290 18.53 -9.33 2.85
CA VAL A 290 17.97 -10.48 2.13
C VAL A 290 17.47 -11.52 3.14
N TYR A 291 16.19 -11.87 3.06
CA TYR A 291 15.55 -12.88 3.89
C TYR A 291 15.83 -14.25 3.33
N THR A 292 16.82 -14.93 3.91
CA THR A 292 17.30 -16.18 3.35
C THR A 292 17.93 -17.10 4.41
N PRO A 293 17.55 -18.39 4.51
CA PRO A 293 16.42 -19.03 3.81
C PRO A 293 15.10 -18.30 4.05
N VAL A 294 14.31 -18.15 2.99
CA VAL A 294 13.05 -17.39 3.00
C VAL A 294 11.98 -18.08 3.86
N GLY A 295 11.21 -17.28 4.62
CA GLY A 295 10.08 -17.76 5.42
C GLY A 295 10.43 -18.14 6.86
N PHE A 296 9.42 -18.17 7.73
CA PHE A 296 9.59 -18.59 9.12
C PHE A 296 9.85 -20.09 9.26
N ASP A 297 10.72 -20.44 10.22
CA ASP A 297 11.02 -21.83 10.56
C ASP A 297 9.85 -22.47 11.31
N ILE A 298 8.92 -23.04 10.54
CA ILE A 298 7.74 -23.78 11.03
C ILE A 298 7.85 -25.29 10.74
N GLY A 299 9.02 -25.78 10.29
CA GLY A 299 9.19 -27.15 9.85
C GLY A 299 8.47 -27.49 8.53
N ALA A 300 8.30 -26.51 7.64
CA ALA A 300 7.62 -26.68 6.36
C ALA A 300 8.38 -27.60 5.39
N GLU A 301 7.68 -28.56 4.77
CA GLU A 301 8.28 -29.50 3.81
C GLU A 301 7.60 -29.46 2.43
N THR A 302 6.27 -29.32 2.42
CA THR A 302 5.49 -29.27 1.17
C THR A 302 5.51 -27.87 0.53
N PRO A 303 5.29 -27.74 -0.79
CA PRO A 303 5.18 -26.43 -1.43
C PRO A 303 4.15 -25.49 -0.80
N GLU A 304 3.04 -26.04 -0.33
CA GLU A 304 1.96 -25.31 0.34
C GLU A 304 2.40 -24.82 1.72
N GLU A 305 3.03 -25.66 2.55
CA GLU A 305 3.56 -25.27 3.85
C GLU A 305 4.67 -24.23 3.72
N ILE A 306 5.57 -24.40 2.74
CA ILE A 306 6.63 -23.44 2.44
C ILE A 306 6.01 -22.10 2.05
N ALA A 307 4.99 -22.11 1.19
CA ALA A 307 4.28 -20.89 0.82
C ALA A 307 3.62 -20.20 2.02
N VAL A 308 3.04 -20.96 2.97
CA VAL A 308 2.49 -20.41 4.23
C VAL A 308 3.61 -19.78 5.07
N SER A 309 4.74 -20.46 5.23
CA SER A 309 5.93 -19.97 5.95
C SER A 309 6.43 -18.63 5.37
N ILE A 310 6.60 -18.57 4.05
CA ILE A 310 7.03 -17.36 3.33
C ILE A 310 6.02 -16.23 3.50
N MET A 311 4.74 -16.52 3.29
CA MET A 311 3.71 -15.49 3.38
C MET A 311 3.55 -14.96 4.81
N ALA A 312 3.71 -15.82 5.83
CA ALA A 312 3.69 -15.42 7.23
C ALA A 312 4.85 -14.45 7.54
N GLU A 313 6.06 -14.72 7.06
CA GLU A 313 7.22 -13.83 7.20
C GLU A 313 6.97 -12.49 6.49
N ILE A 314 6.51 -12.51 5.25
CA ILE A 314 6.19 -11.30 4.48
C ILE A 314 5.14 -10.44 5.20
N ILE A 315 4.08 -11.05 5.75
CA ILE A 315 3.06 -10.32 6.51
C ILE A 315 3.66 -9.72 7.78
N ALA A 316 4.50 -10.47 8.49
CA ALA A 316 5.17 -9.99 9.69
C ALA A 316 6.06 -8.79 9.37
N VAL A 317 6.94 -8.89 8.35
CA VAL A 317 7.80 -7.77 7.90
C VAL A 317 6.94 -6.57 7.52
N ARG A 318 5.90 -6.78 6.70
CA ARG A 318 4.98 -5.71 6.30
C ARG A 318 4.30 -5.04 7.49
N ARG A 319 4.10 -5.75 8.60
CA ARG A 319 3.41 -5.25 9.80
C ARG A 319 4.35 -4.85 10.94
N GLY A 320 5.68 -4.93 10.76
CA GLY A 320 6.66 -4.74 11.83
C GLY A 320 6.60 -5.82 12.93
N GLY A 321 6.00 -6.97 12.63
CA GLY A 321 5.96 -8.13 13.53
C GLY A 321 7.28 -8.90 13.54
N LYS A 322 7.55 -9.58 14.65
CA LYS A 322 8.78 -10.38 14.86
C LYS A 322 8.62 -11.88 14.57
N GLY A 323 7.39 -12.34 14.28
CA GLY A 323 7.06 -13.76 14.26
C GLY A 323 7.03 -14.38 15.66
N GLY A 324 7.10 -15.72 15.72
CA GLY A 324 7.09 -16.50 16.96
C GLY A 324 5.69 -16.82 17.50
N ALA A 325 5.65 -17.64 18.57
CA ALA A 325 4.38 -18.07 19.16
C ALA A 325 3.75 -16.94 19.99
N MET A 326 2.50 -16.58 19.69
CA MET A 326 1.75 -15.58 20.47
C MET A 326 1.58 -15.96 21.94
N ARG A 327 1.65 -17.26 22.28
CA ARG A 327 1.62 -17.74 23.67
C ARG A 327 2.74 -17.13 24.51
N ASP A 328 3.90 -16.89 23.91
CA ASP A 328 5.09 -16.39 24.61
C ASP A 328 5.01 -14.87 24.87
N GLN A 329 4.03 -14.19 24.27
CA GLN A 329 3.73 -12.78 24.49
C GLN A 329 2.55 -12.58 25.46
N ARG A 330 1.95 -13.66 26.00
CA ARG A 330 0.82 -13.54 26.92
C ARG A 330 1.28 -12.94 28.26
N PRO A 331 0.45 -12.08 28.90
CA PRO A 331 0.71 -11.65 30.26
C PRO A 331 0.87 -12.86 31.19
N SER A 332 1.83 -12.79 32.12
CA SER A 332 1.98 -13.84 33.13
C SER A 332 0.71 -13.92 33.97
N ILE A 333 0.08 -15.09 34.05
CA ILE A 333 -1.00 -15.33 35.00
C ILE A 333 -0.34 -15.42 36.38
N ARG A 334 -0.30 -14.32 37.13
CA ARG A 334 0.09 -14.36 38.55
C ARG A 334 -1.10 -14.90 39.33
N ALA A 335 -0.87 -15.95 40.12
CA ALA A 335 -1.89 -16.63 40.93
C ALA A 335 -2.44 -15.81 42.12
N GLY A 336 -2.34 -14.47 42.09
CA GLY A 336 -2.66 -13.58 43.22
C GLY A 336 -3.87 -12.67 43.06
N GLU A 337 -4.51 -12.61 41.89
CA GLU A 337 -5.64 -11.69 41.63
C GLU A 337 -7.02 -12.37 41.58
N MET A 338 -7.12 -13.65 41.97
CA MET A 338 -8.42 -14.36 42.09
C MET A 338 -9.04 -14.27 43.50
N ALA A 339 -8.56 -13.39 44.37
CA ALA A 339 -9.00 -13.31 45.77
C ALA A 339 -9.28 -11.88 46.24
N THR A 340 -9.98 -11.06 45.45
CA THR A 340 -10.59 -9.81 45.96
C THR A 340 -11.85 -9.43 45.15
N GLU A 341 -12.79 -10.36 44.96
CA GLU A 341 -14.17 -10.04 44.62
C GLU A 341 -15.11 -10.97 45.41
N SER A 342 -15.03 -10.89 46.73
CA SER A 342 -16.05 -11.41 47.65
C SER A 342 -15.87 -10.81 49.04
N GLU A 343 -16.14 -9.50 49.16
CA GLU A 343 -16.68 -8.89 50.40
C GLU A 343 -17.68 -7.80 50.01
#